data_AF-A0A4R1L5Y4-F1
#
_entry.id   AF-A0A4R1L5Y4-F1
#
_cell.length_a   1.000
_cell.length_b   1.000
_cell.length_c   1.000
_cell.angle_alpha   90.00
_cell.angle_beta   90.00
_cell.angle_gamma   90.00
#
_symmetry.space_group_name_H-M   'P 1'
#
loop_
_entity.id
_entity.type
_entity.pdbx_description
1 polymer ?
#
loop_
_entity_poly.entity_id
_entity_poly.type
_entity_poly.pdbx_seq_one_letter_code
_entity_poly.pdbx_strand_id
1 'polypeptide(L)'
;MICANPHCAAQAIYFRSGSLHWINEAKQQAGGGSERQRPIWLCAACTELYVVQTWRPAGEQLRLKSVAPVELPRPLRRWQEAAPVRSTLLDLVAS
;
A
#
# COMPACT_ATOMS: atom_id res chain seq x y z
N MET A 1 4.15 -10.70 -19.84
CA MET A 1 3.93 -11.04 -18.42
C MET A 1 2.85 -10.12 -17.85
N ILE A 2 1.94 -10.64 -17.02
CA ILE A 2 0.82 -9.89 -16.43
C ILE A 2 1.27 -9.28 -15.10
N CYS A 3 0.77 -8.08 -14.77
CA CYS A 3 1.01 -7.44 -13.48
C CYS A 3 0.51 -8.34 -12.32
N ALA A 4 1.29 -8.45 -11.25
CA ALA A 4 0.96 -9.27 -10.09
C ALA A 4 -0.17 -8.69 -9.20
N ASN A 5 -0.56 -7.43 -9.41
CA ASN A 5 -1.73 -6.86 -8.76
C ASN A 5 -3.02 -7.40 -9.43
N PRO A 6 -3.89 -8.14 -8.72
CA PRO A 6 -5.09 -8.75 -9.30
C PRO A 6 -6.11 -7.72 -9.81
N HIS A 7 -6.03 -6.47 -9.32
CA HIS A 7 -6.89 -5.37 -9.77
C HIS A 7 -6.29 -4.59 -10.95
N CYS A 8 -5.14 -5.02 -11.48
CA CYS A 8 -4.45 -4.36 -12.59
C CYS A 8 -4.37 -5.31 -13.80
N ALA A 9 -4.91 -4.87 -14.94
CA ALA A 9 -4.84 -5.63 -16.19
C ALA A 9 -3.60 -5.32 -17.04
N ALA A 10 -2.60 -4.62 -16.49
CA ALA A 10 -1.41 -4.24 -17.24
C ALA A 10 -0.59 -5.47 -17.67
N GLN A 11 -0.11 -5.46 -18.90
CA GLN A 11 0.72 -6.51 -19.46
C GLN A 11 2.01 -5.91 -20.04
N ALA A 12 3.14 -6.57 -19.79
CA ALA A 12 4.41 -6.26 -20.42
C ALA A 12 4.70 -7.26 -21.54
N ILE A 13 4.89 -6.73 -22.76
CA ILE A 13 5.53 -7.45 -23.87
C ILE A 13 7.06 -7.38 -23.69
N TYR A 14 7.57 -6.27 -23.14
CA TYR A 14 8.97 -6.05 -22.80
C TYR A 14 9.09 -5.39 -21.42
N PHE A 15 10.08 -5.77 -20.62
CA PHE A 15 10.31 -5.23 -19.26
C PHE A 15 11.02 -3.87 -19.27
N ARG A 16 10.44 -2.87 -19.96
CA ARG A 16 11.01 -1.51 -20.00
C ARG A 16 10.62 -0.64 -18.80
N SER A 17 9.57 -1.05 -18.07
CA SER A 17 9.07 -0.31 -16.91
C SER A 17 8.49 -1.26 -15.85
N GLY A 18 8.40 -0.77 -14.62
CA GLY A 18 7.99 -1.57 -13.47
C GLY A 18 9.17 -2.27 -12.79
N SER A 19 8.86 -3.31 -12.00
CA SER A 19 9.86 -4.04 -11.22
C SER A 19 9.59 -5.53 -11.24
N LEU A 20 10.65 -6.32 -11.40
CA LEU A 20 10.63 -7.77 -11.31
C LEU A 20 11.09 -8.20 -9.90
N HIS A 21 10.36 -9.11 -9.28
CA HIS A 21 10.67 -9.66 -7.95
C HIS A 21 10.69 -11.18 -8.02
N TRP A 22 11.53 -11.81 -7.21
CA TRP A 22 11.52 -13.26 -7.01
C TRP A 22 10.84 -13.56 -5.68
N ILE A 23 9.83 -14.42 -5.71
CA ILE A 23 9.06 -14.81 -4.54
C ILE A 23 9.10 -16.32 -4.35
N ASN A 24 9.08 -16.74 -3.09
CA ASN A 24 9.04 -18.15 -2.75
C ASN A 24 7.63 -18.70 -3.00
N GLU A 25 7.54 -19.82 -3.71
CA GLU A 25 6.32 -20.61 -3.79
C GLU A 25 6.14 -21.38 -2.48
N ALA A 26 4.92 -21.38 -1.95
CA ALA A 26 4.61 -22.16 -0.76
C ALA A 26 4.92 -23.65 -1.03
N LYS A 27 5.61 -24.31 -0.09
CA LYS A 27 5.84 -25.76 -0.10
C LYS A 27 4.49 -26.47 -0.09
N GLN A 28 3.97 -26.79 -1.28
CA GLN A 28 3.01 -27.88 -1.39
C GLN A 28 3.83 -29.17 -1.27
N GLN A 29 3.56 -29.92 -0.21
CA GLN A 29 4.03 -31.27 0.10
C GLN A 29 5.20 -31.40 1.10
N ALA A 30 4.89 -32.18 2.14
CA ALA A 30 5.76 -32.69 3.17
C ALA A 30 6.77 -33.68 2.56
N GLY A 31 7.89 -33.17 2.05
CA GLY A 31 8.92 -34.03 1.50
C GLY A 31 10.06 -33.25 0.90
N GLY A 32 10.91 -32.65 1.74
CA GLY A 32 12.29 -32.28 1.39
C GLY A 32 12.54 -31.39 0.15
N GLY A 33 11.51 -30.78 -0.44
CA GLY A 33 11.64 -30.05 -1.70
C GLY A 33 12.43 -28.75 -1.54
N SER A 34 13.37 -28.53 -2.46
CA SER A 34 14.08 -27.26 -2.66
C SER A 34 13.09 -26.10 -2.75
N GLU A 35 13.42 -24.97 -2.10
CA GLU A 35 12.64 -23.73 -2.15
C GLU A 35 12.51 -23.27 -3.61
N ARG A 36 11.31 -23.39 -4.19
CA ARG A 36 11.06 -22.95 -5.56
C ARG A 36 10.74 -21.46 -5.55
N GLN A 37 11.50 -20.71 -6.33
CA GLN A 37 11.25 -19.28 -6.55
C GLN A 37 10.54 -19.09 -7.89
N ARG A 38 9.54 -18.21 -7.91
CA ARG A 38 8.90 -17.76 -9.15
C ARG A 38 9.07 -16.24 -9.33
N PRO A 39 9.27 -15.77 -10.56
CA PRO A 39 9.31 -14.35 -10.83
C PRO A 39 7.89 -13.77 -10.86
N ILE A 40 7.72 -12.58 -10.31
CA ILE A 40 6.52 -11.75 -10.48
C ILE A 40 6.92 -10.36 -10.97
N TRP A 41 6.04 -9.73 -11.73
CA TRP A 41 6.25 -8.38 -12.24
C TRP A 41 5.15 -7.45 -11.78
N LEU A 42 5.52 -6.25 -11.36
CA LEU A 42 4.60 -5.14 -11.11
C LEU A 42 4.86 -4.04 -12.15
N CYS A 43 3.79 -3.53 -12.76
CA CYS A 43 3.90 -2.39 -13.66
C CYS A 43 4.29 -1.11 -12.91
N ALA A 44 4.82 -0.11 -13.62
CA ALA A 44 5.31 1.13 -13.01
C ALA A 44 4.31 1.77 -12.01
N ALA A 45 3.03 1.89 -12.39
CA ALA A 45 2.01 2.44 -11.49
C ALA A 45 1.83 1.60 -10.21
N CYS A 46 1.80 0.27 -10.32
CA CYS A 46 1.67 -0.59 -9.14
C CYS A 46 2.92 -0.59 -8.27
N THR A 47 4.12 -0.35 -8.83
CA THR A 47 5.34 -0.26 -8.03
C THR A 47 5.40 0.96 -7.12
N GLU A 48 4.63 2.00 -7.44
CA GLU A 48 4.52 3.18 -6.58
C GLU A 48 3.62 2.89 -5.37
N LEU A 49 2.54 2.14 -5.58
CA LEU A 49 1.50 1.89 -4.58
C LEU A 49 1.77 0.66 -3.71
N TYR A 50 2.46 -0.35 -4.24
CA TYR A 50 2.64 -1.64 -3.57
C TYR A 50 4.10 -1.94 -3.26
N VAL A 51 4.31 -2.70 -2.20
CA VAL A 51 5.57 -3.36 -1.85
C VAL A 51 5.40 -4.87 -1.92
N VAL A 52 6.43 -5.57 -2.39
CA VAL A 52 6.50 -7.03 -2.41
C VAL A 52 7.27 -7.49 -1.18
N GLN A 53 6.64 -8.31 -0.34
CA GLN A 53 7.23 -8.91 0.86
C GLN A 53 7.52 -10.39 0.59
N THR A 54 8.75 -10.71 0.18
CA THR A 54 9.14 -12.04 -0.31
C THR A 54 9.06 -13.15 0.75
N TRP A 55 9.13 -12.79 2.04
CA TRP A 55 9.01 -13.71 3.18
C TRP A 55 7.56 -14.09 3.55
N ARG A 56 6.55 -13.42 2.97
CA ARG A 56 5.14 -13.72 3.23
C ARG A 56 4.70 -14.97 2.46
N PRO A 57 3.67 -15.69 2.96
CA PRO A 57 3.04 -16.77 2.21
C PRO A 57 2.52 -16.29 0.84
N ALA A 58 2.45 -17.21 -0.12
CA ALA A 58 1.86 -16.96 -1.42
C ALA A 58 0.42 -16.42 -1.25
N GLY A 59 0.10 -15.33 -1.96
CA GLY A 59 -1.18 -14.62 -1.83
C GLY A 59 -1.16 -13.41 -0.89
N GLU A 60 -0.21 -13.34 0.05
CA GLU A 60 -0.08 -12.22 1.00
C GLU A 60 1.13 -11.31 0.73
N GLN A 61 1.88 -11.59 -0.34
CA GLN A 61 3.16 -10.94 -0.64
C GLN A 61 2.99 -9.50 -1.13
N LEU A 62 1.84 -9.14 -1.73
CA LEU A 62 1.57 -7.77 -2.15
C LEU A 62 0.91 -6.98 -1.01
N ARG A 63 1.52 -5.86 -0.61
CA ARG A 63 0.93 -4.93 0.37
C ARG A 63 0.94 -3.52 -0.17
N LEU A 64 -0.12 -2.77 0.14
CA LEU A 64 -0.14 -1.32 -0.07
C LEU A 64 0.97 -0.70 0.78
N LYS A 65 1.73 0.22 0.19
CA LYS A 65 2.67 1.04 0.96
C LYS A 65 1.84 1.92 1.89
N SER A 66 2.17 1.89 3.17
CA SER A 66 1.65 2.88 4.10
C SER A 66 2.20 4.24 3.67
N VAL A 67 1.33 5.13 3.20
CA VAL A 67 1.68 6.55 3.13
C VAL A 67 1.76 7.01 4.57
N ALA A 68 2.97 7.14 5.11
CA ALA A 68 3.12 7.81 6.40
C ALA A 68 2.42 9.16 6.28
N PRO A 69 1.57 9.56 7.24
CA PRO A 69 1.04 10.92 7.22
C PRO A 69 2.23 11.84 7.16
N VAL A 70 2.29 12.68 6.12
CA VAL A 70 3.30 13.71 5.99
C VAL A 70 3.29 14.48 7.29
N GLU A 71 4.31 14.33 8.13
CA GLU A 71 4.51 15.25 9.25
C GLU A 71 4.72 16.62 8.62
N LEU A 72 3.65 17.42 8.62
CA LEU A 72 3.75 18.82 8.24
C LEU A 72 4.87 19.44 9.08
N PRO A 73 5.77 20.22 8.47
CA PRO A 73 6.79 20.95 9.20
C PRO A 73 6.14 21.69 10.38
N ARG A 74 6.76 21.55 11.57
CA ARG A 74 6.31 22.14 12.84
C ARG A 74 5.80 23.59 12.79
N PRO A 75 6.27 24.54 11.94
CA PRO A 75 5.73 25.90 11.94
C PRO A 75 4.24 26.02 11.59
N LEU A 76 3.60 25.02 10.96
CA LEU A 76 2.20 25.12 10.55
C LEU A 76 1.18 24.67 11.61
N ARG A 77 1.60 24.02 12.71
CA ARG A 77 0.65 23.64 13.80
C ARG A 77 0.13 24.84 14.60
N ARG A 78 0.89 25.93 14.69
CA ARG A 78 0.54 27.10 15.52
C ARG A 78 -0.71 27.86 15.03
N TRP A 79 -1.11 27.69 13.77
CA TRP A 79 -2.27 28.40 13.21
C TRP A 79 -3.62 27.70 13.47
N GLN A 80 -3.64 26.43 13.86
CA GLN A 80 -4.89 25.71 14.13
C GLN A 80 -5.44 25.89 15.55
N GLU A 81 -4.61 26.37 16.49
CA GLU A 81 -5.03 26.60 17.88
C GLU A 81 -5.62 28.00 18.12
N ALA A 82 -5.65 28.86 17.10
CA ALA A 82 -6.09 30.25 17.21
C ALA A 82 -7.55 30.50 16.80
N ALA A 83 -8.42 29.48 16.80
CA ALA A 83 -9.86 29.68 16.68
C ALA A 83 -10.47 29.88 18.08
N PRO A 84 -10.85 31.11 18.48
CA PRO A 84 -11.48 31.34 19.76
C PRO A 84 -12.90 30.76 19.77
N VAL A 85 -13.17 30.00 20.81
CA VAL A 85 -14.51 29.67 21.31
C VAL A 85 -15.31 30.97 21.50
N ARG A 86 -16.46 31.08 20.81
CA ARG A 86 -17.61 31.91 21.21
C ARG A 86 -18.84 31.01 21.10
N SER A 87 -19.35 30.46 22.20
CA SER A 87 -20.17 31.11 23.23
C SER A 87 -21.57 31.46 22.71
N THR A 88 -22.53 30.63 23.13
CA THR A 88 -23.85 30.95 23.69
C THR A 88 -24.79 31.85 22.88
N LEU A 89 -25.96 31.32 22.50
CA LEU A 89 -27.30 31.92 22.69
C LEU A 89 -28.36 31.09 21.93
N LEU A 90 -29.25 30.41 22.66
CA LEU A 90 -30.72 30.54 22.53
C LEU A 90 -31.41 29.50 23.41
N ASP A 91 -31.64 29.90 24.66
CA ASP A 91 -32.85 29.53 25.39
C ASP A 91 -34.07 30.25 24.78
N LEU A 92 -35.26 29.70 25.07
CA LEU A 92 -36.63 30.18 24.80
C LEU A 92 -37.17 29.96 23.38
N VAL A 93 -38.15 29.05 23.24
CA VAL A 93 -39.58 29.42 23.24
C VAL A 93 -40.40 28.24 23.77
N ALA A 94 -41.15 28.52 24.84
CA ALA A 94 -42.24 27.70 25.33
C ALA A 94 -43.46 27.79 24.40
N SER A 95 -44.14 26.68 24.15
CA SER A 95 -45.62 26.56 24.02
C SER A 95 -46.01 25.09 24.01
#